data_AF-A0A948XPN7-F1
#
_entry.id   AF-A0A948XPN7-F1
#
_cell.length_a   1.000
_cell.length_b   1.000
_cell.length_c   1.000
_cell.angle_alpha   90.00
_cell.angle_beta   90.00
_cell.angle_gamma   90.00
#
_symmetry.space_group_name_H-M   'P 1'
#
loop_
_entity.id
_entity.type
_entity.pdbx_description
1 polymer ?
#
loop_
_entity_poly.entity_id
_entity_poly.type
_entity_poly.pdbx_seq_one_letter_code
_entity_poly.pdbx_strand_id
1 'polypeptide(L)' 'MRTRFAIAALIWPMIQAVLFGLGMIGLLAAPLAAAEFLTAVWWMIAATFVVSAPAAWGMAPWLRLRDRPHRRSLTRPGA' A
#
# COMPACT_ATOMS: atom_id res chain seq x y z
N MET A 1 -3.52 -0.45 -18.19
CA MET A 1 -2.56 -0.95 -17.17
C MET A 1 -1.89 0.17 -16.37
N ARG A 2 -1.51 1.30 -16.98
CA ARG A 2 -0.89 2.47 -16.31
C ARG A 2 -1.58 2.97 -15.02
N THR A 3 -2.90 3.12 -15.02
CA THR A 3 -3.62 3.65 -13.83
C THR A 3 -3.60 2.67 -12.64
N ARG A 4 -3.57 1.35 -12.88
CA ARG A 4 -3.52 0.36 -11.79
C ARG A 4 -2.17 0.42 -11.08
N PHE A 5 -1.09 0.53 -11.87
CA PHE A 5 0.27 0.65 -11.34
C PHE A 5 0.46 1.99 -10.61
N ALA A 6 -0.09 3.09 -11.13
CA ALA A 6 -0.04 4.39 -10.47
C ALA A 6 -0.77 4.39 -9.12
N ILE A 7 -1.96 3.78 -9.04
CA ILE A 7 -2.70 3.63 -7.79
C ILE A 7 -1.94 2.74 -6.81
N ALA A 8 -1.40 1.60 -7.27
CA ALA A 8 -0.58 0.73 -6.43
C ALA A 8 0.65 1.45 -5.87
N ALA A 9 1.38 2.19 -6.70
CA ALA A 9 2.56 2.95 -6.29
C ALA A 9 2.24 4.05 -5.27
N LEU A 10 1.07 4.71 -5.40
CA LEU A 10 0.63 5.73 -4.45
C LEU A 10 0.32 5.15 -3.06
N ILE A 11 -0.22 3.93 -3.01
CA ILE A 11 -0.75 3.32 -1.78
C ILE A 11 0.29 2.43 -1.10
N TRP A 12 1.25 1.92 -1.88
CA TRP A 12 2.38 1.14 -1.40
C TRP A 12 3.07 1.76 -0.16
N PRO A 13 3.48 3.05 -0.12
CA PRO A 13 4.12 3.61 1.06
C PRO A 13 3.19 3.65 2.28
N MET A 14 1.87 3.81 2.09
CA MET A 14 0.92 3.78 3.21
C MET A 14 0.81 2.36 3.80
N ILE A 15 0.69 1.34 2.94
CA ILE A 15 0.65 -0.06 3.38
C ILE A 15 1.97 -0.45 4.04
N GLN A 16 3.11 -0.05 3.46
CA GLN A 16 4.43 -0.31 4.01
C GLN A 16 4.57 0.31 5.41
N ALA A 17 4.14 1.56 5.60
CA ALA A 17 4.19 2.24 6.89
C ALA A 17 3.36 1.53 7.97
N VAL A 18 2.14 1.07 7.63
CA VAL A 18 1.27 0.33 8.57
C VAL A 18 1.90 -1.01 8.95
N LEU A 19 2.39 -1.78 7.96
CA LEU A 19 3.05 -3.06 8.22
C LEU A 19 4.34 -2.91 9.02
N PHE A 20 5.12 -1.87 8.74
CA PHE A 20 6.32 -1.53 9.50
C PHE A 20 5.97 -1.18 10.96
N GLY A 21 4.97 -0.33 11.18
CA GLY A 21 4.53 0.02 12.53
C GLY A 21 4.06 -1.20 13.32
N LEU A 22 3.25 -2.07 12.69
CA LEU A 22 2.80 -3.32 13.30
C LEU A 22 3.97 -4.26 13.62
N GLY A 23 4.92 -4.40 12.67
CA GLY A 23 6.13 -5.18 12.85
C GLY A 23 6.99 -4.67 14.00
N MET A 24 7.19 -3.36 14.09
CA MET A 24 7.96 -2.74 15.18
C MET A 24 7.30 -2.94 16.54
N ILE A 25 5.98 -2.80 16.64
CA ILE A 25 5.25 -3.09 17.88
C ILE A 25 5.49 -4.56 18.28
N GLY A 26 5.39 -5.48 17.33
CA GLY A 26 5.68 -6.90 17.57
C GLY A 26 7.13 -7.15 18.02
N LEU A 27 8.09 -6.49 17.39
CA LEU A 27 9.52 -6.61 17.72
C LEU A 27 9.84 -6.06 19.12
N LEU A 28 9.25 -4.93 19.47
CA LEU A 28 9.43 -4.29 20.79
C LEU A 28 8.74 -5.08 21.90
N ALA A 29 7.67 -5.81 21.59
CA ALA A 29 6.99 -6.70 22.53
C ALA A 29 7.70 -8.07 22.66
N ALA A 30 8.58 -8.44 21.73
CA ALA A 30 9.29 -9.71 21.75
C ALA A 30 10.46 -9.70 22.76
N PRO A 31 10.70 -10.81 23.49
CA PRO A 31 11.81 -10.92 24.43
C PRO A 31 13.13 -11.21 23.69
N LEU A 32 13.60 -10.24 22.89
CA LEU A 32 14.84 -10.35 22.11
C LEU A 32 16.05 -9.79 22.87
N ALA A 33 17.21 -10.41 22.72
CA ALA A 33 18.47 -9.84 23.18
C ALA A 33 18.85 -8.62 22.31
N ALA A 34 19.52 -7.63 22.91
CA ALA A 34 19.93 -6.42 22.19
C ALA A 34 20.79 -6.70 20.93
N ALA A 35 21.59 -7.78 20.97
CA ALA A 35 22.40 -8.22 19.84
C ALA A 35 21.56 -8.73 18.65
N GLU A 36 20.42 -9.36 18.92
CA GLU A 36 19.53 -9.92 17.89
C GLU A 36 18.52 -8.90 17.39
N PHE A 37 18.15 -7.93 18.24
CA PHE A 37 17.17 -6.91 17.92
C PHE A 37 17.55 -6.13 16.66
N LEU A 38 18.80 -5.69 16.53
CA LEU A 38 19.24 -4.93 15.36
C LEU A 38 19.13 -5.76 14.06
N THR A 39 19.54 -7.02 14.11
CA THR A 39 19.41 -7.94 12.97
C THR A 39 17.94 -8.22 12.63
N ALA A 40 17.09 -8.39 13.65
CA ALA A 40 15.66 -8.59 13.47
C ALA A 40 14.99 -7.37 12.83
N VAL A 41 15.39 -6.15 13.19
CA VAL A 41 14.89 -4.90 12.58
C VAL A 41 15.20 -4.87 11.08
N TRP A 42 16.43 -5.19 10.66
CA TRP A 42 16.79 -5.19 9.24
C TRP A 42 15.99 -6.23 8.44
N TRP A 43 15.81 -7.43 8.98
CA TRP A 43 14.98 -8.46 8.36
C TRP A 43 13.51 -8.07 8.28
N MET A 44 12.97 -7.47 9.34
CA MET A 44 11.60 -6.98 9.37
C MET A 44 11.37 -5.86 8.35
N ILE A 45 12.30 -4.90 8.21
CA ILE A 45 12.23 -3.85 7.19
C ILE A 45 12.21 -4.49 5.80
N ALA A 46 13.12 -5.42 5.50
CA ALA A 46 13.16 -6.11 4.22
C ALA A 46 11.87 -6.89 3.95
N ALA A 47 11.37 -7.63 4.93
CA ALA A 47 10.15 -8.42 4.82
C ALA A 47 8.92 -7.54 4.57
N THR A 48 8.72 -6.48 5.36
CA THR A 48 7.57 -5.56 5.20
C THR A 48 7.63 -4.79 3.89
N PHE A 49 8.82 -4.42 3.43
CA PHE A 49 9.03 -3.78 2.13
C PHE A 49 8.62 -4.71 0.97
N VAL A 50 9.04 -5.97 1.02
CA VAL A 50 8.71 -6.96 -0.02
C VAL A 50 7.23 -7.34 0.03
N VAL A 51 6.64 -7.51 1.22
CA VAL A 51 5.22 -7.90 1.39
C VAL A 51 4.25 -6.77 1.04
N SER A 52 4.63 -5.51 1.28
CA SER A 52 3.76 -4.36 0.97
C SER A 52 3.52 -4.18 -0.53
N ALA A 53 4.47 -4.55 -1.39
CA ALA A 53 4.34 -4.45 -2.86
C ALA A 53 3.22 -5.33 -3.46
N PRO A 54 3.15 -6.66 -3.21
CA PRO A 54 2.06 -7.50 -3.67
C PRO A 54 0.73 -7.14 -2.99
N ALA A 55 0.76 -6.71 -1.72
CA ALA A 55 -0.45 -6.22 -1.04
C ALA A 55 -1.05 -4.98 -1.75
N ALA A 56 -0.21 -4.00 -2.09
CA ALA A 56 -0.63 -2.80 -2.83
C ALA A 56 -1.17 -3.14 -4.23
N TRP A 57 -0.51 -4.08 -4.93
CA TRP A 57 -0.98 -4.54 -6.24
C TRP A 57 -2.35 -5.22 -6.16
N GLY A 58 -2.56 -6.09 -5.16
CA GLY A 58 -3.83 -6.78 -4.92
C GLY A 58 -4.99 -5.83 -4.60
N MET A 59 -4.71 -4.69 -3.97
CA MET A 59 -5.71 -3.66 -3.64
C MET A 59 -6.02 -2.70 -4.80
N ALA A 60 -5.10 -2.52 -5.75
CA ALA A 60 -5.28 -1.65 -6.92
C ALA A 60 -6.56 -1.88 -7.76
N PRO A 61 -7.06 -3.11 -8.02
CA PRO A 61 -8.31 -3.31 -8.74
C PRO A 61 -9.55 -2.84 -7.97
N TRP A 62 -9.53 -2.90 -6.63
CA TRP A 62 -10.65 -2.48 -5.77
C TRP A 62 -10.79 -0.96 -5.70
N LEU A 63 -9.68 -0.24 -5.83
CA LEU A 63 -9.61 1.23 -5.73
C LEU A 63 -9.77 1.94 -7.07
N ARG A 64 -9.86 1.18 -8.16
CA ARG A 64 -10.45 1.72 -9.38
C ARG A 64 -11.91 2.01 -9.08
N LEU A 65 -12.22 3.30 -8.91
CA LEU A 65 -13.58 3.84 -9.07
C LEU A 65 -14.10 3.36 -10.42
N ARG A 66 -14.79 2.22 -10.41
CA ARG A 66 -15.21 1.50 -11.61
C ARG A 66 -16.24 2.30 -12.40
N ASP A 67 -17.02 3.16 -11.74
CA ASP A 67 -18.21 3.75 -12.34
C ASP A 67 -18.49 5.17 -11.81
N ARG A 68 -17.71 6.18 -12.22
CA ARG A 68 -18.31 7.52 -12.34
C ARG A 68 -18.79 7.66 -13.78
N PRO A 69 -20.11 7.63 -14.04
CA PRO A 69 -20.62 7.97 -15.36
C PRO A 69 -20.01 9.30 -15.73
N HIS A 70 -19.35 9.37 -16.89
CA HIS A 70 -19.01 10.65 -17.49
C HIS A 70 -20.29 11.47 -17.43
N ARG A 71 -20.25 12.58 -16.68
CA ARG A 71 -21.34 13.56 -16.66
C ARG A 71 -21.51 13.97 -18.11
N ARG A 72 -22.52 13.37 -18.77
CA ARG A 72 -22.83 13.60 -20.18
C ARG A 72 -22.84 15.11 -20.34
N SER A 73 -22.01 15.58 -21.26
CA SER A 73 -22.06 16.95 -21.72
C SER A 73 -23.53 17.31 -21.92
N LEU A 74 -23.98 18.34 -21.22
CA LEU A 74 -25.20 19.03 -21.61
C LEU A 74 -24.89 19.71 -22.94
N THR A 75 -24.90 18.93 -24.02
CA THR A 75 -25.20 19.45 -25.34
C THR A 75 -26.59 20.02 -25.23
N ARG A 76 -26.69 21.35 -25.06
CA ARG A 76 -27.89 22.08 -25.43
C ARG A 76 -28.09 21.88 -26.93
N PRO A 77 -29.17 21.22 -27.37
CA PRO A 77 -29.59 21.22 -28.76
C PRO A 77 -30.44 22.48 -29.01
N GLY A 78 -30.24 23.14 -30.15
CA GLY A 78 -31.02 24.30 -30.60
C GLY A 78 -30.24 25.60 -30.44
N ALA A 79 -29.83 26.26 -31.52
CA ALA A 79 -30.67 27.00 -32.49
C ALA A 79 -31.18 28.30 -31.87
#